data_AF-A0A3A9EBS8-F1
#
_entry.id   AF-A0A3A9EBS8-F1
#
_cell.length_a   1.000
_cell.length_b   1.000
_cell.length_c   1.000
_cell.angle_alpha   90.00
_cell.angle_beta   90.00
_cell.angle_gamma   90.00
#
_symmetry.space_group_name_H-M   'P 1'
#
loop_
_entity.id
_entity.type
_entity.pdbx_description
1 polymer ?
#
loop_
_entity_poly.entity_id
_entity_poly.type
_entity_poly.pdbx_seq_one_letter_code
_entity_poly.pdbx_strand_id
1 'polypeptide(L)'
;MEELFVYAILLNEDLVTENEYSKRLDELFLNDPENDNLLYLEWETDIKKAIIYIRTHIDYNHLDLEQFGRIFINKLKVVYINCWDIKYFASRMYSLWKSLPGSIQNIEPFWTLCYGDDPLSWGDEEQTRNIYEHMLDYYKD
;
A
#
# COMPACT_ATOMS: atom_id res chain seq x y z
N MET A 1 -8.74 10.87 -2.12
CA MET A 1 -7.75 10.48 -3.15
C MET A 1 -6.57 9.72 -2.58
N GLU A 2 -5.97 10.17 -1.47
CA GLU A 2 -4.74 9.55 -0.90
C GLU A 2 -4.98 8.11 -0.44
N GLU A 3 -6.16 7.83 0.11
CA GLU A 3 -6.54 6.47 0.43
C GLU A 3 -6.65 5.57 -0.80
N LEU A 4 -7.30 6.03 -1.88
CA LEU A 4 -7.35 5.28 -3.14
C LEU A 4 -5.96 5.08 -3.74
N PHE A 5 -5.03 6.00 -3.49
CA PHE A 5 -3.64 5.84 -3.89
C PHE A 5 -2.94 4.69 -3.16
N VAL A 6 -3.17 4.52 -1.86
CA VAL A 6 -2.70 3.33 -1.13
C VAL A 6 -3.26 2.05 -1.76
N TYR A 7 -4.58 2.00 -2.00
CA TYR A 7 -5.19 0.83 -2.62
C TYR A 7 -4.63 0.58 -4.02
N ALA A 8 -4.40 1.61 -4.83
CA ALA A 8 -3.83 1.47 -6.16
C ALA A 8 -2.40 0.90 -6.13
N ILE A 9 -1.57 1.33 -5.17
CA ILE A 9 -0.23 0.77 -4.97
C ILE A 9 -0.30 -0.71 -4.58
N LEU A 10 -1.13 -1.04 -3.58
CA LEU A 10 -1.24 -2.42 -3.08
C LEU A 10 -1.87 -3.35 -4.11
N LEU A 11 -2.82 -2.85 -4.90
CA LEU A 11 -3.49 -3.61 -5.96
C LEU A 11 -2.54 -3.92 -7.11
N ASN A 12 -1.66 -2.97 -7.46
CA ASN A 12 -0.63 -3.20 -8.47
C ASN A 12 0.32 -4.36 -8.12
N GLU A 13 0.51 -4.61 -6.82
CA GLU A 13 1.31 -5.73 -6.33
C GLU A 13 0.47 -6.97 -5.99
N ASP A 14 -0.83 -7.00 -6.27
CA ASP A 14 -1.81 -8.04 -5.91
C ASP A 14 -1.99 -8.27 -4.38
N LEU A 15 -1.67 -7.28 -3.55
CA LEU A 15 -1.74 -7.38 -2.08
C LEU A 15 -3.15 -7.09 -1.55
N VAL A 16 -3.97 -6.40 -2.32
CA VAL A 16 -5.42 -6.22 -2.10
C VAL A 16 -6.16 -6.65 -3.36
N THR A 17 -7.45 -6.97 -3.22
CA THR A 17 -8.28 -7.38 -4.35
C THR A 17 -8.95 -6.18 -5.02
N GLU A 18 -9.32 -6.32 -6.29
CA GLU A 18 -10.13 -5.32 -6.99
C GLU A 18 -11.44 -5.02 -6.25
N ASN A 19 -12.06 -6.05 -5.67
CA ASN A 19 -13.29 -5.89 -4.89
C ASN A 19 -13.10 -5.04 -3.62
N GLU A 20 -11.95 -5.17 -2.94
CA GLU A 20 -11.62 -4.29 -1.81
C GLU A 20 -11.42 -2.84 -2.25
N TYR A 21 -10.77 -2.62 -3.40
CA TYR A 21 -10.62 -1.30 -3.99
C TYR A 21 -11.98 -0.71 -4.37
N SER A 22 -12.80 -1.43 -5.13
CA SER A 22 -14.11 -0.96 -5.58
C SER A 22 -15.04 -0.65 -4.41
N LYS A 23 -15.05 -1.49 -3.38
CA LYS A 23 -15.83 -1.21 -2.17
C LYS A 23 -15.39 0.09 -1.51
N ARG A 24 -14.08 0.35 -1.42
CA ARG A 24 -13.59 1.57 -0.81
C ARG A 24 -13.87 2.80 -1.67
N LEU A 25 -13.80 2.66 -2.99
CA LEU A 25 -14.17 3.71 -3.93
C LEU A 25 -15.64 4.11 -3.75
N ASP A 26 -16.55 3.13 -3.69
CA ASP A 26 -17.99 3.36 -3.49
C ASP A 26 -18.25 4.10 -2.17
N GLU A 27 -17.63 3.66 -1.07
CA GLU A 27 -17.72 4.35 0.22
C GLU A 27 -17.24 5.80 0.15
N LEU A 28 -16.13 6.07 -0.55
CA LEU A 28 -15.59 7.42 -0.69
C LEU A 28 -16.49 8.29 -1.59
N PHE A 29 -16.99 7.74 -2.69
CA PHE A 29 -17.87 8.44 -3.61
C PHE A 29 -19.22 8.78 -2.94
N LEU A 30 -19.79 7.87 -2.16
CA LEU A 30 -21.02 8.14 -1.40
C LEU A 30 -20.84 9.24 -0.34
N ASN A 31 -19.63 9.37 0.21
CA ASN A 31 -19.32 10.43 1.18
C ASN A 31 -19.06 11.79 0.52
N ASP A 32 -18.56 11.81 -0.72
CA ASP A 32 -18.30 13.04 -1.49
C ASP A 32 -18.73 12.87 -2.97
N PRO A 33 -20.05 12.87 -3.26
CA PRO A 33 -20.56 12.57 -4.61
C PRO A 33 -20.26 13.65 -5.65
N GLU A 34 -19.86 14.85 -5.23
CA GLU A 34 -19.50 15.97 -6.12
C GLU A 34 -18.03 15.91 -6.58
N ASN A 35 -17.28 14.90 -6.13
CA ASN A 35 -15.88 14.74 -6.50
C ASN A 35 -15.72 14.13 -7.90
N ASP A 36 -15.36 14.96 -8.87
CA ASP A 36 -15.17 14.56 -10.26
C ASP A 36 -14.16 13.39 -10.43
N ASN A 37 -13.11 13.33 -9.61
CA ASN A 37 -12.13 12.24 -9.68
C ASN A 37 -12.76 10.91 -9.24
N LEU A 38 -13.57 10.93 -8.18
CA LEU A 38 -14.25 9.73 -7.68
C LEU A 38 -15.30 9.26 -8.69
N LEU A 39 -16.08 10.18 -9.25
CA LEU A 39 -17.05 9.88 -10.30
C LEU A 39 -16.40 9.25 -11.53
N TYR A 40 -15.26 9.80 -11.98
CA TYR A 40 -14.51 9.22 -13.09
C TYR A 40 -14.10 7.78 -12.79
N LEU A 41 -13.55 7.53 -11.58
CA LEU A 41 -13.07 6.21 -11.18
C LEU A 41 -14.21 5.20 -11.02
N GLU A 42 -15.39 5.62 -10.56
CA GLU A 42 -16.60 4.79 -10.47
C GLU A 42 -17.05 4.27 -11.84
N TRP A 43 -16.82 5.05 -12.90
CA TRP A 43 -17.16 4.65 -14.27
C TRP A 43 -16.05 3.88 -14.99
N GLU A 44 -14.82 3.89 -14.47
CA GLU A 44 -13.68 3.21 -15.08
C GLU A 44 -13.71 1.71 -14.76
N THR A 45 -14.05 0.89 -15.77
CA THR A 45 -14.08 -0.57 -15.64
C THR A 45 -12.72 -1.24 -15.77
N ASP A 46 -11.71 -0.55 -16.33
CA ASP A 46 -10.36 -1.08 -16.47
C ASP A 46 -9.50 -0.66 -15.28
N ILE A 47 -9.24 -1.63 -14.39
CA ILE A 47 -8.50 -1.38 -13.16
C ILE A 47 -7.10 -0.80 -13.40
N LYS A 48 -6.45 -1.16 -14.51
CA LYS A 48 -5.11 -0.64 -14.83
C LYS A 48 -5.18 0.84 -15.18
N LYS A 49 -6.23 1.25 -15.89
CA LYS A 49 -6.46 2.68 -16.18
C LYS A 49 -6.81 3.44 -14.90
N ALA A 50 -7.61 2.86 -14.01
CA ALA A 50 -7.91 3.47 -12.72
C ALA A 50 -6.64 3.70 -11.89
N ILE A 51 -5.75 2.69 -11.79
CA ILE A 51 -4.44 2.82 -11.12
C ILE A 51 -3.61 3.93 -11.76
N ILE A 52 -3.49 3.97 -13.09
CA ILE A 52 -2.75 5.02 -13.81
C ILE A 52 -3.34 6.40 -13.51
N TYR A 53 -4.66 6.52 -13.56
CA TYR A 53 -5.37 7.77 -13.31
C TYR A 53 -5.09 8.30 -11.90
N ILE A 54 -5.20 7.45 -10.88
CA ILE A 54 -4.92 7.83 -9.50
C ILE A 54 -3.47 8.33 -9.37
N ARG A 55 -2.50 7.59 -9.93
CA ARG A 55 -1.08 7.96 -9.87
C ARG A 55 -0.77 9.31 -10.53
N THR A 56 -1.52 9.71 -11.55
CA THR A 56 -1.31 10.98 -12.26
C THR A 56 -2.08 12.15 -11.66
N HIS A 57 -3.14 11.90 -10.88
CA HIS A 57 -3.99 12.94 -10.28
C HIS A 57 -3.76 13.13 -8.78
N ILE A 58 -2.83 12.39 -8.17
CA ILE A 58 -2.37 12.67 -6.81
C ILE A 58 -1.47 13.90 -6.77
N ASP A 59 -1.77 14.81 -5.84
CA ASP A 59 -0.90 15.93 -5.52
C ASP A 59 0.19 15.49 -4.54
N TYR A 60 1.34 15.08 -5.09
CA TYR A 60 2.49 14.64 -4.29
C TYR A 60 3.07 15.74 -3.39
N ASN A 61 2.83 17.03 -3.68
CA ASN A 61 3.35 18.13 -2.85
C ASN A 61 2.53 18.34 -1.58
N HIS A 62 1.26 17.93 -1.60
CA HIS A 62 0.32 18.09 -0.49
C HIS A 62 -0.15 16.75 0.08
N LEU A 63 0.56 15.66 -0.20
CA LEU A 63 0.26 14.34 0.32
C LEU A 63 0.42 14.33 1.84
N ASP A 64 -0.66 14.02 2.56
CA ASP A 64 -0.58 13.73 4.00
C ASP A 64 0.13 12.39 4.22
N LEU A 65 1.43 12.45 4.50
CA LEU A 65 2.28 11.27 4.70
C LEU A 65 1.86 10.46 5.93
N GLU A 66 1.34 11.10 6.98
CA GLU A 66 0.91 10.43 8.20
C GLU A 66 -0.36 9.60 7.90
N GLN A 67 -1.35 10.21 7.26
CA GLN A 67 -2.57 9.51 6.87
C GLN A 67 -2.27 8.39 5.85
N PHE A 68 -1.47 8.69 4.83
CA PHE A 68 -1.02 7.69 3.85
C PHE A 68 -0.33 6.51 4.54
N GLY A 69 0.63 6.77 5.43
CA GLY A 69 1.38 5.75 6.13
C GLY A 69 0.52 4.88 7.03
N ARG A 70 -0.40 5.48 7.79
CA ARG A 70 -1.36 4.74 8.63
C ARG A 70 -2.20 3.79 7.81
N ILE A 71 -2.79 4.24 6.71
CA ILE A 71 -3.64 3.40 5.85
C ILE A 71 -2.80 2.28 5.21
N PHE A 72 -1.63 2.64 4.66
CA PHE A 72 -0.73 1.71 3.98
C PHE A 72 -0.25 0.59 4.92
N ILE A 73 0.30 0.94 6.08
CA ILE A 73 0.84 -0.03 7.04
C ILE A 73 -0.28 -0.90 7.63
N ASN A 74 -1.44 -0.33 7.96
CA ASN A 74 -2.56 -1.12 8.45
C ASN A 74 -3.04 -2.15 7.43
N LYS A 75 -3.14 -1.78 6.15
CA LYS A 75 -3.52 -2.73 5.10
C LYS A 75 -2.45 -3.79 4.89
N LEU A 76 -1.18 -3.40 4.82
CA LEU A 76 -0.07 -4.34 4.67
C LEU A 76 -0.01 -5.33 5.85
N LYS A 77 -0.34 -4.88 7.06
CA LYS A 77 -0.42 -5.72 8.25
C LYS A 77 -1.49 -6.80 8.14
N VAL A 78 -2.65 -6.48 7.58
CA VAL A 78 -3.68 -7.50 7.29
C VAL A 78 -3.14 -8.56 6.34
N VAL A 79 -2.41 -8.15 5.31
CA VAL A 79 -1.77 -9.09 4.36
C VAL A 79 -0.74 -9.97 5.06
N TYR A 80 0.11 -9.39 5.90
CA TYR A 80 1.10 -10.13 6.69
C TYR A 80 0.45 -11.18 7.60
N ILE A 81 -0.56 -10.81 8.38
CA ILE A 81 -1.26 -11.73 9.30
C ILE A 81 -1.91 -12.90 8.55
N ASN A 82 -2.44 -12.63 7.36
CA ASN A 82 -3.06 -13.65 6.52
C ASN A 82 -2.05 -14.50 5.72
N CYS A 83 -0.75 -14.19 5.80
CA CYS A 83 0.31 -14.89 5.09
C CYS A 83 1.18 -15.70 6.06
N TRP A 84 1.07 -17.03 6.02
CA TRP A 84 1.86 -17.90 6.90
C TRP A 84 3.33 -18.01 6.45
N ASP A 85 3.59 -17.94 5.15
CA ASP A 85 4.92 -18.06 4.57
C ASP A 85 5.61 -16.70 4.48
N ILE A 86 6.59 -16.48 5.37
CA ILE A 86 7.36 -15.24 5.42
C ILE A 86 8.17 -15.01 4.16
N LYS A 87 8.66 -16.07 3.48
CA LYS A 87 9.43 -15.93 2.24
C LYS A 87 8.54 -15.46 1.11
N TYR A 88 7.33 -15.99 1.04
CA TYR A 88 6.34 -15.53 0.07
C TYR A 88 5.97 -14.06 0.30
N PHE A 89 5.68 -13.65 1.54
CA PHE A 89 5.44 -12.25 1.88
C PHE A 89 6.61 -11.35 1.50
N ALA A 90 7.81 -11.68 2.00
CA ALA A 90 9.06 -10.95 1.79
C ALA A 90 9.38 -10.74 0.30
N SER A 91 9.20 -11.77 -0.53
CA SER A 91 9.53 -11.73 -1.96
C SER A 91 8.82 -10.62 -2.75
N ARG A 92 7.75 -10.04 -2.20
CA ARG A 92 6.95 -8.97 -2.81
C ARG A 92 7.30 -7.59 -2.26
N MET A 93 7.94 -7.50 -1.09
CA MET A 93 8.15 -6.23 -0.38
C MET A 93 9.09 -5.30 -1.13
N TYR A 94 10.15 -5.83 -1.75
CA TYR A 94 11.05 -5.01 -2.56
C TYR A 94 10.38 -4.44 -3.83
N SER A 95 9.43 -5.18 -4.42
CA SER A 95 8.62 -4.69 -5.55
C SER A 95 7.67 -3.59 -5.10
N LEU A 96 6.99 -3.81 -3.97
CA LEU A 96 6.14 -2.81 -3.32
C LEU A 96 6.91 -1.54 -2.97
N TRP A 97 8.12 -1.66 -2.41
CA TRP A 97 8.99 -0.51 -2.13
C TRP A 97 9.28 0.29 -3.41
N LYS A 98 9.64 -0.40 -4.51
CA LYS A 98 9.89 0.25 -5.81
C LYS A 98 8.67 0.92 -6.41
N SER A 99 7.46 0.48 -6.08
CA SER A 99 6.23 1.05 -6.61
C SER A 99 5.79 2.34 -5.89
N LEU A 100 6.30 2.58 -4.67
CA LEU A 100 6.11 3.82 -3.93
C LEU A 100 6.71 5.04 -4.64
N PRO A 101 6.19 6.26 -4.40
CA PRO A 101 6.84 7.49 -4.82
C PRO A 101 8.26 7.61 -4.24
N GLY A 102 9.20 8.09 -5.06
CA GLY A 102 10.60 8.26 -4.62
C GLY A 102 10.76 9.20 -3.42
N SER A 103 9.83 10.14 -3.22
CA SER A 103 9.79 11.00 -2.04
C SER A 103 9.46 10.26 -0.74
N ILE A 104 8.90 9.04 -0.80
CA ILE A 104 8.44 8.25 0.35
C ILE A 104 9.36 7.06 0.61
N GLN A 105 9.96 6.48 -0.45
CA GLN A 105 10.74 5.24 -0.41
C GLN A 105 11.81 5.18 0.70
N ASN A 106 12.47 6.30 1.00
CA ASN A 106 13.60 6.34 1.93
C ASN A 106 13.22 6.96 3.29
N ILE A 107 11.94 6.88 3.67
CA ILE A 107 11.41 7.36 4.95
C ILE A 107 10.88 6.15 5.72
N GLU A 108 11.05 6.14 7.05
CA GLU A 108 10.42 5.13 7.90
C GLU A 108 8.89 5.30 7.94
N PRO A 109 8.11 4.21 8.01
CA PRO A 109 8.54 2.80 8.04
C PRO A 109 8.76 2.17 6.65
N PHE A 110 8.53 2.93 5.57
CA PHE A 110 8.51 2.40 4.20
C PHE A 110 9.87 1.89 3.73
N TRP A 111 10.96 2.48 4.22
CA TRP A 111 12.31 2.07 3.85
C TRP A 111 12.63 0.62 4.23
N THR A 112 12.02 0.11 5.31
CA THR A 112 12.17 -1.29 5.74
C THR A 112 11.74 -2.28 4.66
N LEU A 113 10.81 -1.94 3.78
CA LEU A 113 10.39 -2.81 2.66
C LEU A 113 11.52 -3.13 1.67
N CYS A 114 12.59 -2.32 1.66
CA CYS A 114 13.73 -2.51 0.78
C CYS A 114 14.68 -3.63 1.25
N TYR A 115 14.74 -3.90 2.55
CA TYR A 115 15.77 -4.75 3.16
C TYR A 115 15.22 -5.73 4.20
N GLY A 116 13.93 -5.67 4.54
CA GLY A 116 13.36 -6.44 5.65
C GLY A 116 13.51 -7.95 5.50
N ASP A 117 13.76 -8.43 4.27
CA ASP A 117 14.01 -9.81 3.92
C ASP A 117 15.48 -10.21 3.83
N ASP A 118 16.43 -9.29 4.00
CA ASP A 118 17.87 -9.58 3.98
C ASP A 118 18.24 -10.81 4.83
N PRO A 119 17.70 -10.99 6.06
CA PRO A 119 18.05 -12.12 6.91
C PRO A 119 17.65 -13.49 6.36
N LEU A 120 16.70 -13.55 5.42
CA LEU A 120 16.34 -14.80 4.74
C LEU A 120 17.52 -15.36 3.93
N SER A 121 18.48 -14.53 3.52
CA SER A 121 19.67 -14.95 2.76
C SER A 121 20.58 -15.89 3.54
N TRP A 122 20.55 -15.82 4.88
CA TRP A 122 21.25 -16.76 5.78
C TRP A 122 20.28 -17.62 6.61
N GLY A 123 19.01 -17.67 6.21
CA GLY A 123 17.99 -18.55 6.79
C GLY A 123 17.36 -18.05 8.09
N ASP A 124 17.54 -16.78 8.46
CA ASP A 124 17.02 -16.22 9.71
C ASP A 124 15.60 -15.65 9.53
N GLU A 125 14.62 -16.55 9.60
CA GLU A 125 13.20 -16.19 9.53
C GLU A 125 12.72 -15.42 10.76
N GLU A 126 13.30 -15.67 11.94
CA GLU A 126 12.93 -15.01 13.19
C GLU A 126 13.29 -13.52 13.14
N GLN A 127 14.52 -13.21 12.72
CA GLN A 127 14.96 -11.84 12.53
C GLN A 127 14.12 -11.12 11.47
N THR A 128 13.82 -11.79 10.35
CA THR A 128 12.95 -11.26 9.29
C THR A 128 11.57 -10.87 9.82
N ARG A 129 10.94 -11.77 10.61
CA ARG A 129 9.63 -11.50 11.23
C ARG A 129 9.71 -10.32 12.20
N ASN A 130 10.73 -10.28 13.06
CA ASN A 130 10.92 -9.19 14.01
C ASN A 130 11.03 -7.82 13.30
N ILE A 131 11.75 -7.75 12.17
CA ILE A 131 11.88 -6.53 11.39
C ILE A 131 10.53 -6.09 10.81
N TYR A 132 9.81 -7.00 10.15
CA TYR A 132 8.51 -6.66 9.57
C TYR A 132 7.47 -6.33 10.64
N GLU A 133 7.44 -7.05 11.75
CA GLU A 133 6.49 -6.77 12.84
C GLU A 133 6.75 -5.40 13.48
N HIS A 134 8.02 -5.00 13.65
CA HIS A 134 8.36 -3.66 14.10
C HIS A 134 7.89 -2.58 13.12
N MET A 135 8.15 -2.77 11.82
CA MET A 135 7.68 -1.87 10.76
C MET A 135 6.14 -1.77 10.74
N LEU A 136 5.44 -2.90 10.85
CA LEU A 136 3.97 -2.97 10.83
C LEU A 136 3.32 -2.39 12.09
N ASP A 137 4.11 -2.18 13.14
CA ASP A 137 3.69 -1.58 14.39
C ASP A 137 4.05 -0.09 14.51
N TYR A 138 4.70 0.49 13.50
CA TYR A 138 5.20 1.87 13.53
C TYR A 138 4.13 2.92 13.84
N TYR A 139 2.91 2.75 13.29
CA TYR A 139 1.78 3.65 13.53
C TYR A 139 0.80 3.14 14.59
N LYS A 140 1.21 2.19 15.45
CA LYS A 140 0.42 1.86 16.64
C LYS A 140 0.44 3.04 17.60
N ASP A 141 -0.74 3.41 18.08
CA ASP A 141 -0.90 4.36 19.20
C ASP A 141 -0.50 3.71 20.53
#